data_AF-A0A831X0P1-F1
#
_entry.id   AF-A0A831X0P1-F1
#
_cell.length_a   1.000
_cell.length_b   1.000
_cell.length_c   1.000
_cell.angle_alpha   90.00
_cell.angle_beta   90.00
_cell.angle_gamma   90.00
#
_symmetry.space_group_name_H-M   'P 1'
#
loop_
_entity.id
_entity.type
_entity.pdbx_description
1 polymer ?
#
loop_
_entity_poly.entity_id
_entity_poly.type
_entity_poly.pdbx_seq_one_letter_code
_entity_poly.pdbx_strand_id
1 'polypeptide(L)'
;MFERSPGLANRAKLSSPTLFGAELRRLREERGLSQSALARRARLDHTFISRLESGQREPSRESVEVLAAALGLAPPERQRLLGLAGLGLATSGWYRAVVERLDRTLADPALDEDARSLLSDLVTTAIDLVVKTGRR
;
A
#
# COMPACT_ATOMS: atom_id res chain seq x y z
N MET A 1 29.32 -22.05 16.16
CA MET A 1 29.84 -21.48 14.92
C MET A 1 28.64 -21.13 14.05
N PHE A 2 28.06 -19.96 14.28
CA PHE A 2 26.85 -19.48 13.59
C PHE A 2 27.26 -18.32 12.69
N GLU A 3 27.48 -18.59 11.40
CA GLU A 3 27.52 -17.53 10.39
C GLU A 3 26.12 -17.41 9.79
N ARG A 4 25.37 -16.40 10.23
CA ARG A 4 24.20 -15.92 9.49
C ARG A 4 24.71 -14.95 8.44
N SER A 5 24.76 -15.38 7.18
CA SER A 5 25.02 -14.51 6.04
C SER A 5 23.92 -13.44 5.91
N PRO A 6 24.23 -12.13 5.99
CA PRO A 6 23.27 -11.08 5.69
C PRO A 6 23.44 -10.71 4.20
N GLY A 7 22.75 -11.43 3.31
CA GLY A 7 23.07 -11.39 1.87
C GLY A 7 21.96 -11.04 0.88
N LEU A 8 20.67 -11.04 1.27
CA LEU A 8 19.58 -10.86 0.29
C LEU A 8 18.59 -9.72 0.58
N ALA A 9 18.56 -9.14 1.79
CA ALA A 9 17.56 -8.13 2.14
C ALA A 9 17.88 -6.70 1.64
N ASN A 10 19.10 -6.44 1.14
CA ASN A 10 19.58 -5.08 0.88
C ASN A 10 19.66 -4.69 -0.61
N ARG A 11 19.37 -5.59 -1.55
CA ARG A 11 19.50 -5.32 -3.01
C ARG A 11 18.23 -4.85 -3.71
N ALA A 12 17.06 -4.97 -3.08
CA ALA A 12 15.78 -4.47 -3.63
C ALA A 12 15.43 -3.04 -3.16
N LYS A 13 16.29 -2.41 -2.35
CA LYS A 13 16.05 -1.10 -1.70
C LYS A 13 16.42 0.12 -2.56
N LEU A 14 16.52 -0.04 -3.88
CA LEU A 14 16.87 1.02 -4.83
C LEU A 14 15.63 1.46 -5.62
N SER A 15 15.09 2.61 -5.20
CA SER A 15 14.55 3.70 -6.03
C SER A 15 13.55 3.37 -7.12
N SER A 16 12.48 2.64 -6.80
CA SER A 16 11.21 2.78 -7.52
C SER A 16 10.16 3.35 -6.56
N PRO A 17 9.35 4.35 -6.96
CA PRO A 17 8.27 4.84 -6.13
C PRO A 17 7.36 3.68 -5.73
N THR A 18 7.07 3.52 -4.44
CA THR A 18 6.01 2.61 -4.02
C THR A 18 4.68 3.08 -4.62
N LEU A 19 3.70 2.18 -4.75
CA LEU A 19 2.36 2.56 -5.22
C LEU A 19 1.77 3.70 -4.37
N PHE A 20 2.06 3.70 -3.07
CA PHE A 20 1.76 4.82 -2.16
C PHE A 20 2.48 6.11 -2.56
N GLY A 21 3.82 6.07 -2.70
CA GLY A 21 4.62 7.26 -3.02
C GLY A 21 4.24 7.88 -4.36
N ALA A 22 3.96 7.05 -5.36
CA ALA A 22 3.47 7.49 -6.67
C ALA A 22 2.09 8.17 -6.58
N GLU A 23 1.17 7.58 -5.81
CA GLU A 23 -0.16 8.15 -5.64
C GLU A 23 -0.14 9.46 -4.83
N LEU A 24 0.67 9.52 -3.76
CA LEU A 24 0.86 10.74 -2.98
C LEU A 24 1.38 11.88 -3.86
N ARG A 25 2.36 11.58 -4.72
CA ARG A 25 2.90 12.52 -5.70
C ARG A 25 1.83 12.99 -6.69
N ARG A 26 1.05 12.07 -7.27
CA ARG A 26 -0.04 12.39 -8.20
C ARG A 26 -1.06 13.34 -7.57
N LEU A 27 -1.57 12.99 -6.38
CA LEU A 27 -2.55 13.81 -5.66
C LEU A 27 -2.01 15.19 -5.29
N ARG A 28 -0.72 15.28 -4.94
CA ARG A 28 -0.03 16.54 -4.66
C ARG A 28 0.05 17.42 -5.92
N GLU A 29 0.47 16.85 -7.04
CA GLU A 29 0.63 17.55 -8.31
C GLU A 29 -0.71 18.05 -8.86
N GLU A 30 -1.79 17.26 -8.75
CA GLU A 30 -3.16 17.67 -9.12
C GLU A 30 -3.67 18.88 -8.34
N ARG A 31 -3.16 19.09 -7.12
CA ARG A 31 -3.48 20.23 -6.28
C ARG A 31 -2.50 21.40 -6.46
N GLY A 32 -1.58 21.30 -7.42
CA GLY A 32 -0.59 22.34 -7.71
C GLY A 32 0.41 22.58 -6.58
N LEU A 33 0.61 21.60 -5.69
CA LEU A 33 1.48 21.74 -4.52
C LEU A 33 2.89 21.26 -4.82
N SER A 34 3.90 22.00 -4.39
CA SER A 34 5.27 21.47 -4.28
C SER A 34 5.40 20.54 -3.06
N GLN A 35 6.45 19.71 -2.99
CA GLN A 35 6.73 18.89 -1.81
C GLN A 35 6.83 19.76 -0.54
N SER A 36 7.50 20.91 -0.62
CA SER A 36 7.61 21.87 0.50
C SER A 36 6.28 22.49 0.88
N ALA A 37 5.40 22.76 -0.10
CA ALA A 37 4.07 23.29 0.16
C ALA A 37 3.19 22.25 0.89
N LEU A 38 3.23 21.00 0.46
CA LEU A 38 2.52 19.90 1.14
C LEU A 38 3.06 19.68 2.55
N ALA A 39 4.38 19.60 2.72
CA ALA A 39 5.04 19.47 4.03
C ALA A 39 4.57 20.56 5.00
N ARG A 40 4.61 21.83 4.57
CA ARG A 40 4.16 22.96 5.39
C ARG A 40 2.68 22.85 5.76
N ARG A 41 1.82 22.47 4.81
CA ARG A 41 0.37 22.33 5.05
C ARG A 41 0.05 21.15 5.98
N ALA A 42 0.83 20.09 5.89
CA ALA A 42 0.73 18.90 6.72
C ALA A 42 1.48 19.03 8.07
N ARG A 43 2.22 20.13 8.31
CA ARG A 43 3.14 20.27 9.46
C ARG A 43 4.12 19.11 9.59
N LEU A 44 4.63 18.63 8.46
CA LEU A 44 5.62 17.57 8.35
C LEU A 44 6.94 18.12 7.80
N ASP A 45 8.02 17.37 8.01
CA ASP A 45 9.33 17.69 7.42
C ASP A 45 9.31 17.50 5.90
N HIS A 46 9.93 18.42 5.15
CA HIS A 46 10.03 18.33 3.69
C HIS A 46 10.74 17.06 3.22
N THR A 47 11.82 16.67 3.91
CA THR A 47 12.60 15.47 3.62
C THR A 47 11.78 14.21 3.86
N PHE A 48 10.83 14.25 4.80
CA PHE A 48 9.88 13.15 5.01
C PHE A 48 8.97 12.97 3.79
N ILE A 49 8.38 14.04 3.25
CA ILE A 49 7.57 13.97 2.01
C ILE A 49 8.38 13.41 0.84
N SER A 50 9.60 13.90 0.64
CA SER A 50 10.49 13.43 -0.42
C SER A 50 10.79 11.92 -0.29
N ARG A 51 11.06 11.44 0.93
CA ARG A 51 11.30 10.02 1.21
C ARG A 51 10.06 9.15 1.05
N LEU A 52 8.87 9.67 1.37
CA LEU A 52 7.60 8.98 1.12
C LEU A 52 7.36 8.82 -0.38
N GLU A 53 7.47 9.90 -1.17
CA GLU A 53 7.24 9.87 -2.62
C GLU A 53 8.25 8.99 -3.38
N SER A 54 9.48 8.89 -2.88
CA SER A 54 10.53 8.04 -3.45
C SER A 54 10.53 6.60 -2.94
N GLY A 55 9.64 6.24 -2.01
CA GLY A 55 9.61 4.90 -1.42
C GLY A 55 10.75 4.58 -0.45
N GLN A 56 11.56 5.58 -0.06
CA GLN A 56 12.65 5.41 0.91
C GLN A 56 12.14 5.33 2.35
N ARG A 57 10.87 5.67 2.59
CA ARG A 57 10.24 5.64 3.90
C ARG A 57 8.80 5.14 3.78
N GLU A 58 8.43 4.23 4.68
CA GLU A 58 7.04 3.80 4.86
C GLU A 58 6.25 4.85 5.66
N PRO A 59 4.99 5.13 5.28
CA PRO A 59 4.12 6.01 6.04
C PRO A 59 3.55 5.32 7.29
N SER A 60 3.25 6.10 8.34
CA SER A 60 2.38 5.68 9.43
C SER A 60 0.92 6.06 9.13
N ARG A 61 -0.04 5.45 9.82
CA ARG A 61 -1.47 5.85 9.71
C ARG A 61 -1.63 7.34 9.98
N GLU A 62 -1.08 7.83 11.08
CA GLU A 62 -1.13 9.25 11.42
C GLU A 62 -0.59 10.13 10.28
N SER A 63 0.55 9.78 9.68
CA SER A 63 1.08 10.56 8.55
C SER A 63 0.16 10.54 7.33
N VAL A 64 -0.46 9.41 6.99
CA VAL A 64 -1.41 9.35 5.86
C VAL A 64 -2.65 10.19 6.13
N GLU A 65 -3.14 10.16 7.37
CA GLU A 65 -4.30 10.95 7.79
C GLU A 65 -4.05 12.45 7.70
N VAL A 66 -2.90 12.89 8.21
CA VAL A 66 -2.48 14.29 8.14
C VAL A 66 -2.26 14.73 6.69
N LEU A 67 -1.64 13.89 5.85
CA LEU A 67 -1.46 14.16 4.43
C LEU A 67 -2.80 14.24 3.68
N ALA A 68 -3.73 13.32 3.97
CA ALA A 68 -5.06 13.33 3.38
C ALA A 68 -5.84 14.61 3.74
N ALA A 69 -5.76 15.04 4.99
CA ALA A 69 -6.35 16.30 5.44
C ALA A 69 -5.67 17.51 4.79
N ALA A 70 -4.34 17.53 4.70
CA ALA A 70 -3.59 18.61 4.06
C ALA A 70 -3.91 18.72 2.56
N LEU A 71 -4.10 17.59 1.88
CA LEU A 71 -4.55 17.57 0.49
C LEU A 71 -6.04 17.92 0.36
N GLY A 72 -6.85 17.76 1.41
CA GLY A 72 -8.29 17.91 1.29
C GLY A 72 -8.90 16.78 0.44
N LEU A 73 -8.49 15.54 0.73
CA LEU A 73 -9.00 14.36 0.05
C LEU A 73 -10.44 14.06 0.48
N ALA A 74 -11.28 13.71 -0.49
CA ALA A 74 -12.59 13.13 -0.22
C ALA A 74 -12.44 11.72 0.42
N PRO A 75 -13.47 11.19 1.11
CA PRO A 75 -13.40 9.88 1.74
C PRO A 75 -12.90 8.74 0.82
N PRO A 76 -13.31 8.63 -0.46
CA PRO A 76 -12.80 7.60 -1.36
C PRO A 76 -11.30 7.75 -1.67
N GLU A 77 -10.83 8.97 -1.95
CA GLU A 77 -9.40 9.24 -2.20
C GLU A 77 -8.55 8.91 -0.97
N ARG A 78 -9.02 9.31 0.21
CA ARG A 78 -8.36 9.01 1.50
C ARG A 78 -8.28 7.50 1.75
N GLN A 79 -9.37 6.77 1.52
CA GLN A 79 -9.39 5.32 1.68
C GLN A 79 -8.44 4.63 0.71
N ARG A 80 -8.38 5.10 -0.54
CA ARG A 80 -7.43 4.60 -1.54
C ARG A 80 -5.98 4.83 -1.09
N LEU A 81 -5.66 6.04 -0.62
CA LEU A 81 -4.31 6.38 -0.15
C LEU A 81 -3.90 5.53 1.06
N LEU A 82 -4.81 5.32 2.01
CA LEU A 82 -4.62 4.39 3.13
C LEU A 82 -4.42 2.95 2.64
N GLY A 83 -5.22 2.47 1.70
CA GLY A 83 -5.10 1.13 1.12
C GLY A 83 -3.73 0.88 0.48
N LEU A 84 -3.24 1.84 -0.31
CA LEU A 84 -1.91 1.77 -0.95
C LEU A 84 -0.75 1.81 0.05
N ALA A 85 -0.97 2.38 1.23
CA ALA A 85 -0.02 2.34 2.34
C ALA A 85 -0.07 1.02 3.14
N GLY A 86 -0.94 0.07 2.80
CA GLY A 86 -1.22 -1.11 3.63
C GLY A 86 -2.00 -0.79 4.90
N LEU A 87 -2.58 0.42 4.97
CA LEU A 87 -3.31 0.98 6.11
C LEU A 87 -4.80 1.16 5.80
N GLY A 88 -5.28 0.52 4.73
CA GLY A 88 -6.69 0.46 4.35
C GLY A 88 -7.54 -0.10 5.48
N LEU A 89 -8.85 -0.02 5.32
CA LEU A 89 -9.83 -0.53 6.27
C LEU A 89 -9.73 -2.06 6.38
N ALA A 90 -8.74 -2.56 7.13
CA ALA A 90 -8.74 -3.87 7.76
C ALA A 90 -9.83 -3.95 8.86
N THR A 91 -10.99 -3.35 8.61
CA THR A 91 -12.15 -3.26 9.52
C THR A 91 -13.48 -3.36 8.78
N SER A 92 -13.53 -3.73 7.50
CA SER A 92 -14.75 -4.36 7.03
C SER A 92 -14.71 -5.83 7.49
N GLY A 93 -15.71 -6.24 8.26
CA GLY A 93 -15.82 -7.62 8.74
C GLY A 93 -15.80 -8.64 7.59
N TRP A 94 -16.27 -8.22 6.41
CA TRP A 94 -16.24 -9.05 5.20
C TRP A 94 -14.82 -9.27 4.66
N TYR A 95 -13.95 -8.25 4.61
CA TYR A 95 -12.60 -8.43 4.07
C TYR A 95 -11.74 -9.27 5.02
N ARG A 96 -11.83 -9.02 6.33
CA ARG A 96 -11.17 -9.87 7.33
C ARG A 96 -11.66 -11.32 7.25
N ALA A 97 -12.97 -11.53 7.16
CA ALA A 97 -13.52 -12.88 7.04
C ALA A 97 -13.08 -13.60 5.76
N VAL A 98 -12.94 -12.88 4.63
CA VAL A 98 -12.45 -13.45 3.38
C VAL A 98 -10.97 -13.80 3.48
N VAL A 99 -10.13 -12.91 4.01
CA VAL A 99 -8.69 -13.17 4.18
C VAL A 99 -8.45 -14.31 5.17
N GLU A 100 -9.11 -14.31 6.33
CA GLU A 100 -9.01 -15.40 7.32
C GLU A 100 -9.58 -16.73 6.80
N ARG A 101 -10.54 -16.68 5.86
CA ARG A 101 -11.03 -17.89 5.19
C ARG A 101 -9.99 -18.41 4.20
N LEU A 102 -9.44 -17.55 3.36
CA LEU A 102 -8.42 -17.92 2.37
C LEU A 102 -7.15 -18.44 3.03
N ASP A 103 -6.67 -17.78 4.08
CA ASP A 103 -5.50 -18.20 4.86
C ASP A 103 -5.67 -19.61 5.42
N ARG A 104 -6.82 -19.89 6.06
CA ARG A 104 -7.14 -21.24 6.55
C ARG A 104 -7.25 -22.28 5.45
N THR A 105 -7.86 -21.94 4.31
CA THR A 105 -7.98 -22.88 3.19
C THR A 105 -6.62 -23.19 2.57
N LEU A 106 -5.77 -22.18 2.35
CA LEU A 106 -4.45 -22.36 1.75
C LEU A 106 -3.47 -23.10 2.67
N ALA A 107 -3.63 -22.93 3.99
CA ALA A 107 -2.87 -23.63 5.03
C ALA A 107 -3.39 -25.06 5.31
N ASP A 108 -4.52 -25.48 4.73
CA ASP A 108 -5.04 -26.83 4.90
C ASP A 108 -4.10 -27.84 4.21
N PRO A 109 -3.49 -28.78 4.97
CA PRO A 109 -2.60 -29.78 4.40
C PRO A 109 -3.34 -30.81 3.51
N ALA A 110 -4.67 -30.89 3.58
CA ALA A 110 -5.49 -31.69 2.67
C ALA A 110 -5.69 -31.02 1.30
N LEU A 111 -5.33 -29.74 1.16
CA LEU A 111 -5.34 -29.05 -0.11
C LEU A 111 -4.11 -29.46 -0.93
N ASP A 112 -4.33 -30.15 -2.04
CA ASP A 112 -3.27 -30.49 -2.98
C ASP A 112 -2.70 -29.23 -3.65
N GLU A 113 -1.51 -29.37 -4.23
CA GLU A 113 -0.75 -28.26 -4.80
C GLU A 113 -1.46 -27.64 -6.01
N ASP A 114 -2.18 -28.44 -6.79
CA ASP A 114 -2.92 -27.99 -7.96
C ASP A 114 -4.11 -27.11 -7.56
N ALA A 115 -4.88 -27.52 -6.56
CA ALA A 115 -5.97 -26.72 -6.01
C ALA A 115 -5.47 -25.42 -5.34
N ARG A 116 -4.31 -25.48 -4.66
CA ARG A 116 -3.64 -24.30 -4.08
C ARG A 116 -3.25 -23.30 -5.16
N SER A 117 -2.67 -23.78 -6.25
CA SER A 117 -2.27 -22.98 -7.41
C SER A 117 -3.49 -22.31 -8.07
N LEU A 118 -4.54 -23.08 -8.34
CA LEU A 118 -5.79 -22.57 -8.93
C LEU A 118 -6.46 -21.49 -8.08
N LEU A 119 -6.49 -21.66 -6.75
CA LEU A 119 -7.03 -20.66 -5.83
C LEU A 119 -6.20 -19.37 -5.85
N SER A 120 -4.88 -19.48 -5.85
CA SER A 120 -3.97 -18.33 -5.92
C SER A 120 -4.16 -17.54 -7.24
N ASP A 121 -4.27 -18.25 -8.36
CA ASP A 121 -4.50 -17.66 -9.68
C ASP A 121 -5.87 -16.98 -9.77
N LEU A 122 -6.90 -17.60 -9.21
CA LEU A 122 -8.26 -17.05 -9.18
C LEU A 122 -8.31 -15.77 -8.34
N VAL A 123 -7.70 -15.76 -7.15
CA VAL A 123 -7.64 -14.58 -6.27
C VAL A 123 -6.88 -13.45 -6.96
N THR A 124 -5.73 -13.76 -7.57
CA THR A 124 -4.94 -12.77 -8.33
C THR A 124 -5.73 -12.19 -9.48
N THR A 125 -6.40 -13.03 -10.27
CA THR A 125 -7.25 -12.61 -11.39
C THR A 125 -8.42 -11.75 -10.94
N ALA A 126 -9.08 -12.12 -9.85
CA ALA A 126 -10.20 -11.35 -9.30
C ALA A 126 -9.75 -9.96 -8.81
N ILE A 127 -8.60 -9.87 -8.16
CA ILE A 127 -7.99 -8.59 -7.74
C ILE A 127 -7.69 -7.72 -8.97
N ASP A 128 -7.05 -8.29 -9.99
CA ASP A 128 -6.71 -7.58 -11.22
C ASP A 128 -7.95 -7.08 -11.97
N LEU A 129 -9.02 -7.89 -12.00
CA LEU A 129 -10.29 -7.52 -12.62
C LEU A 129 -10.90 -6.31 -11.91
N VAL A 130 -11.00 -6.37 -10.58
CA VAL A 130 -11.54 -5.28 -9.75
C VAL A 130 -10.75 -3.98 -9.95
N VAL A 131 -9.41 -4.07 -9.96
CA VAL A 131 -8.51 -2.92 -10.19
C VAL A 131 -8.69 -2.32 -11.58
N LYS A 132 -8.92 -3.14 -12.62
CA LYS A 132 -9.17 -2.66 -13.99
C LYS A 132 -10.53 -1.97 -14.12
N THR A 133 -11.58 -2.49 -13.49
CA THR A 133 -12.93 -1.89 -13.55
C THR A 133 -13.06 -0.57 -12.80
N GLY A 134 -12.22 -0.29 -11.80
CA GLY A 134 -12.23 0.95 -11.01
C GLY A 134 -11.51 2.16 -11.63
N ARG A 135 -10.95 2.04 -12.84
CA ARG A 135 -10.22 3.12 -13.55
C ARG A 135 -11.07 3.88 -14.59
N ARG A 136 -12.40 3.91 -14.45
CA ARG A 136 -13.27 4.73 -15.31
C ARG A 136 -13.63 6.06 -14.65
#